data_AF-A0A7X7EZU5-F1
#
_entry.id   AF-A0A7X7EZU5-F1
#
_cell.length_a   1.000
_cell.length_b   1.000
_cell.length_c   1.000
_cell.angle_alpha   90.00
_cell.angle_beta   90.00
_cell.angle_gamma   90.00
#
_symmetry.space_group_name_H-M   'P 1'
#
loop_
_entity.id
_entity.type
_entity.pdbx_description
1 polymer ?
#
loop_
_entity_poly.entity_id
_entity_poly.type
_entity_poly.pdbx_seq_one_letter_code
_entity_poly.pdbx_strand_id
1 'polypeptide(L)'
;MLAGYVMLFFCGCVGDTRETSGMNTITLPVVVIDKKERDRFLDAGYNVQIDNYDAEVFGAEFLGACETLRESIGRHWNQGIDDDRDCYVHDDYLRSRFLGAEICQERMLTPLLLGLVHHTISNIEPDYCVDVCNSWFVLKTDDGEEYPNFDVIVDKRQILIYTKSESLFKKLGIQLTENGKGFYSYSPDAVNAPSDGARSRRSAKRRESTMDSDARRLEQKE
;
A
#
# COMPACT_ATOMS: atom_id res chain seq x y z
N MET A 1 -25.07 40.40 -17.40
CA MET A 1 -25.30 39.68 -18.66
C MET A 1 -23.98 39.70 -19.42
N LEU A 2 -23.47 38.51 -19.80
CA LEU A 2 -22.26 38.25 -20.64
C LEU A 2 -20.92 38.73 -20.06
N ALA A 3 -19.77 38.06 -20.20
CA ALA A 3 -19.36 36.78 -20.78
C ALA A 3 -17.90 36.55 -20.33
N GLY A 4 -17.38 35.32 -20.45
CA GLY A 4 -15.92 35.13 -20.37
C GLY A 4 -15.45 33.71 -20.13
N TYR A 5 -15.70 32.81 -21.07
CA TYR A 5 -14.87 31.61 -21.24
C TYR A 5 -13.43 32.06 -21.52
N VAL A 6 -12.47 31.62 -20.69
CA VAL A 6 -11.05 31.71 -21.03
C VAL A 6 -10.59 30.32 -21.44
N MET A 7 -10.58 30.11 -22.75
CA MET A 7 -9.81 29.07 -23.42
C MET A 7 -8.34 29.51 -23.38
N LEU A 8 -7.44 28.68 -22.84
CA LEU A 8 -6.01 28.84 -23.05
C LEU A 8 -5.52 27.73 -23.99
N PHE A 9 -5.29 28.13 -25.23
CA PHE A 9 -4.49 27.41 -26.22
C PHE A 9 -3.02 27.45 -25.78
N PHE A 10 -2.35 26.30 -25.78
CA PHE A 10 -0.90 26.27 -25.93
C PHE A 10 -0.56 25.72 -27.31
N CYS A 11 -0.02 26.62 -28.13
CA CYS A 11 0.61 26.37 -29.42
C CYS A 11 1.95 25.64 -29.19
N GLY A 12 2.24 24.67 -30.05
CA GLY A 12 3.42 23.82 -29.95
C GLY A 12 4.75 24.53 -30.22
N CYS A 13 5.77 24.06 -29.52
CA CYS A 13 7.15 24.08 -29.97
C CYS A 13 7.59 22.63 -30.16
N VAL A 14 7.76 22.24 -31.43
CA VAL A 14 8.48 21.02 -31.82
C VAL A 14 9.97 21.30 -31.65
N GLY A 15 10.60 20.59 -30.74
CA GLY A 15 12.04 20.53 -30.58
C GLY A 15 12.41 19.16 -30.07
N ASP A 16 13.20 18.43 -30.86
CA ASP A 16 13.72 17.09 -30.60
C ASP A 16 14.12 16.87 -29.13
N THR A 17 13.39 16.00 -28.44
CA THR A 17 13.88 15.34 -27.23
C THR A 17 13.86 13.85 -27.48
N ARG A 18 15.07 13.30 -27.61
CA ARG A 18 15.41 11.88 -27.49
C ARG A 18 14.42 11.13 -26.60
N GLU A 19 13.93 10.01 -27.10
CA GLU A 19 13.26 8.96 -26.34
C GLU A 19 14.12 8.58 -25.11
N THR A 20 13.82 9.18 -23.98
CA THR A 20 13.89 8.50 -22.70
C THR A 20 12.52 7.87 -22.52
N SER A 21 12.45 6.53 -22.64
CA SER A 21 11.30 5.72 -22.25
C SER A 21 10.69 6.29 -20.95
N GLY A 22 9.52 6.92 -21.07
CA GLY A 22 8.91 7.66 -19.98
C GLY A 22 8.57 6.72 -18.83
N MET A 23 9.11 6.98 -17.64
CA MET A 23 8.54 6.44 -16.41
C MET A 23 7.13 7.01 -16.29
N ASN A 24 6.12 6.17 -16.55
CA ASN A 24 4.73 6.53 -16.30
C ASN A 24 4.57 6.78 -14.80
N THR A 25 4.51 8.03 -14.39
CA THR A 25 4.34 8.39 -12.98
C THR A 25 2.85 8.53 -12.70
N ILE A 26 2.36 7.83 -11.69
CA ILE A 26 1.00 8.00 -11.16
C ILE A 26 1.06 9.00 -10.01
N THR A 27 0.15 9.96 -10.00
CA THR A 27 0.03 10.97 -8.95
C THR A 27 -1.37 10.95 -8.37
N LEU A 28 -1.46 10.85 -7.04
CA LEU A 28 -2.70 10.83 -6.29
C LEU A 28 -2.83 12.07 -5.41
N PRO A 29 -4.02 12.69 -5.35
CA PRO A 29 -4.31 13.68 -4.33
C PRO A 29 -4.31 13.04 -2.95
N VAL A 30 -3.75 13.74 -1.96
CA VAL A 30 -3.77 13.35 -0.56
C VAL A 30 -4.55 14.40 0.23
N VAL A 31 -5.51 13.95 1.03
CA VAL A 31 -6.31 14.81 1.91
C VAL A 31 -6.03 14.43 3.36
N VAL A 32 -5.53 15.38 4.13
CA VAL A 32 -5.39 15.22 5.59
C VAL A 32 -6.77 15.42 6.21
N ILE A 33 -7.21 14.43 6.99
CA ILE A 33 -8.53 14.42 7.62
C ILE A 33 -8.39 14.44 9.15
N ASP A 34 -9.40 14.99 9.83
CA ASP A 34 -9.46 14.95 11.28
C ASP A 34 -10.04 13.62 11.79
N LYS A 35 -10.04 13.43 13.11
CA LYS A 35 -10.56 12.21 13.73
C LYS A 35 -12.04 11.97 13.42
N LYS A 36 -12.86 13.03 13.40
CA LYS A 36 -14.31 12.91 13.17
C LYS A 36 -14.58 12.42 11.76
N GLU A 37 -13.83 12.95 10.79
CA GLU A 37 -13.92 12.54 9.40
C GLU A 37 -13.40 11.12 9.21
N ARG A 38 -12.28 10.76 9.86
CA ARG A 38 -11.77 9.38 9.90
C ARG A 38 -12.82 8.41 10.41
N ASP A 39 -13.41 8.69 11.58
CA ASP A 39 -14.46 7.87 12.19
C ASP A 39 -15.65 7.73 11.24
N ARG A 40 -16.07 8.84 10.59
CA ARG A 40 -17.14 8.83 9.59
C ARG A 40 -16.85 7.90 8.40
N PHE A 41 -15.62 7.89 7.89
CA PHE A 41 -15.22 7.00 6.79
C PHE A 41 -15.21 5.54 7.22
N LEU A 42 -14.65 5.23 8.39
CA LEU A 42 -14.62 3.87 8.92
C LEU A 42 -16.04 3.33 9.21
N ASP A 43 -16.90 4.15 9.81
CA ASP A 43 -18.28 3.79 10.16
C ASP A 43 -19.18 3.63 8.93
N ALA A 44 -19.08 4.57 7.98
CA ALA A 44 -19.87 4.50 6.75
C ALA A 44 -19.49 3.27 5.93
N GLY A 45 -18.21 2.90 5.94
CA GLY A 45 -17.65 1.92 5.04
C GLY A 45 -17.60 2.41 3.61
N TYR A 46 -16.55 2.05 2.91
CA TYR A 46 -16.45 2.30 1.47
C TYR A 46 -16.59 0.97 0.76
N ASN A 47 -17.83 0.58 0.46
CA ASN A 47 -18.08 -0.54 -0.43
C ASN A 47 -19.29 -0.30 -1.31
N VAL A 48 -19.25 -0.91 -2.50
CA VAL A 48 -20.32 -0.90 -3.50
C VAL A 48 -21.61 -1.35 -2.81
N GLN A 49 -22.70 -0.60 -3.01
CA GLN A 49 -24.01 -0.86 -2.43
C GLN A 49 -24.33 -2.36 -2.39
N ILE A 50 -24.28 -2.95 -1.19
CA ILE A 50 -24.49 -4.38 -0.92
C ILE A 50 -25.98 -4.75 -1.05
N ASP A 51 -26.86 -3.78 -1.33
CA ASP A 51 -28.31 -3.94 -1.28
C ASP A 51 -28.85 -5.04 -2.24
N ASN A 52 -28.06 -5.53 -3.21
CA ASN A 52 -28.37 -6.68 -4.07
C ASN A 52 -27.19 -7.62 -4.35
N TYR A 53 -26.14 -7.61 -3.53
CA TYR A 53 -24.94 -8.42 -3.76
C TYR A 53 -24.98 -9.71 -2.94
N ASP A 54 -24.83 -10.86 -3.60
CA ASP A 54 -24.82 -12.16 -2.93
C ASP A 54 -23.63 -12.24 -1.96
N ALA A 55 -23.91 -12.62 -0.71
CA ALA A 55 -22.92 -12.58 0.37
C ALA A 55 -21.79 -13.59 0.17
N GLU A 56 -22.07 -14.75 -0.44
CA GLU A 56 -21.04 -15.76 -0.71
C GLU A 56 -20.10 -15.29 -1.84
N VAL A 57 -20.66 -14.72 -2.90
CA VAL A 57 -19.88 -14.12 -4.00
C VAL A 57 -19.02 -12.96 -3.48
N PHE A 58 -19.61 -12.06 -2.69
CA PHE A 58 -18.87 -10.96 -2.07
C PHE A 58 -17.73 -11.45 -1.19
N GLY A 59 -17.99 -12.44 -0.35
CA GLY A 59 -16.98 -13.03 0.52
C GLY A 59 -15.81 -13.59 -0.29
N ALA A 60 -16.08 -14.34 -1.36
CA ALA A 60 -15.04 -14.89 -2.23
C ALA A 60 -14.20 -13.80 -2.92
N GLU A 61 -14.82 -12.74 -3.44
CA GLU A 61 -14.11 -11.63 -4.07
C GLU A 61 -13.29 -10.82 -3.07
N PHE A 62 -13.85 -10.55 -1.88
CA PHE A 62 -13.14 -9.86 -0.81
C PHE A 62 -11.90 -10.65 -0.38
N LEU A 63 -12.04 -11.95 -0.17
CA LEU A 63 -10.92 -12.82 0.19
C LEU A 63 -9.84 -12.84 -0.90
N GLY A 64 -10.24 -12.93 -2.18
CA GLY A 64 -9.30 -12.85 -3.31
C GLY A 64 -8.56 -11.51 -3.38
N ALA A 65 -9.24 -10.40 -3.05
CA ALA A 65 -8.61 -9.08 -2.95
C ALA A 65 -7.60 -9.02 -1.79
N CYS A 66 -7.94 -9.56 -0.63
CA CYS A 66 -7.03 -9.67 0.52
C CYS A 66 -5.78 -10.50 0.16
N GLU A 67 -5.95 -11.66 -0.47
CA GLU A 67 -4.82 -12.50 -0.91
C GLU A 67 -3.92 -11.77 -1.90
N THR A 68 -4.51 -11.09 -2.89
CA THR A 68 -3.76 -10.32 -3.89
C THR A 68 -2.94 -9.20 -3.24
N LEU A 69 -3.54 -8.46 -2.30
CA LEU A 69 -2.86 -7.41 -1.54
C LEU A 69 -1.72 -7.98 -0.69
N ARG A 70 -1.99 -9.08 0.03
CA ARG A 70 -1.02 -9.77 0.89
C ARG A 70 0.17 -10.28 0.09
N GLU A 71 -0.06 -10.89 -1.07
CA GLU A 71 1.00 -11.33 -1.98
C GLU A 71 1.83 -10.17 -2.51
N SER A 72 1.18 -9.08 -2.92
CA SER A 72 1.84 -7.89 -3.46
C SER A 72 2.80 -7.29 -2.42
N ILE A 73 2.33 -7.06 -1.20
CA ILE A 73 3.15 -6.56 -0.08
C ILE A 73 4.25 -7.58 0.28
N GLY A 74 3.90 -8.87 0.41
CA GLY A 74 4.83 -9.93 0.79
C GLY A 74 6.01 -10.10 -0.17
N ARG A 75 5.78 -9.96 -1.49
CA ARG A 75 6.85 -10.01 -2.51
C ARG A 75 7.90 -8.91 -2.32
N HIS A 76 7.50 -7.72 -1.85
CA HIS A 76 8.41 -6.58 -1.70
C HIS A 76 9.25 -6.65 -0.43
N TRP A 77 8.68 -7.13 0.67
CA TRP A 77 9.39 -7.26 1.95
C TRP A 77 9.96 -8.66 2.21
N ASN A 78 9.81 -9.59 1.25
CA ASN A 78 10.38 -10.95 1.24
C ASN A 78 10.08 -11.74 2.53
N GLN A 79 8.81 -11.72 2.91
CA GLN A 79 8.29 -12.47 4.05
C GLN A 79 7.39 -13.59 3.52
N GLY A 80 7.41 -14.73 4.21
CA GLY A 80 6.38 -15.75 4.03
C GLY A 80 5.06 -15.12 4.41
N ILE A 81 4.05 -15.33 3.57
CA ILE A 81 2.69 -14.79 3.71
C ILE A 81 1.96 -15.29 4.99
N ASP A 82 2.63 -16.14 5.79
CA ASP A 82 2.15 -16.81 7.01
C ASP A 82 2.90 -16.43 8.30
N ASP A 83 3.91 -15.54 8.28
CA ASP A 83 4.59 -15.15 9.52
C ASP A 83 3.92 -13.88 10.09
N ASP A 84 3.09 -14.06 11.13
CA ASP A 84 2.26 -13.07 11.87
C ASP A 84 3.02 -11.86 12.47
N ARG A 85 4.22 -11.53 11.97
CA ARG A 85 5.18 -10.66 12.67
C ARG A 85 5.33 -9.27 12.06
N ASP A 86 4.91 -9.07 10.82
CA ASP A 86 5.36 -7.92 10.02
C ASP A 86 4.21 -7.10 9.40
N CYS A 87 3.20 -7.74 8.80
CA CYS A 87 1.98 -7.09 8.31
C CYS A 87 0.79 -8.06 8.33
N TYR A 88 -0.40 -7.56 8.66
CA TYR A 88 -1.62 -8.36 8.71
C TYR A 88 -2.69 -7.80 7.78
N VAL A 89 -3.19 -8.63 6.86
CA VAL A 89 -4.34 -8.30 6.00
C VAL A 89 -5.53 -9.09 6.50
N HIS A 90 -6.49 -8.39 7.13
CA HIS A 90 -7.71 -8.99 7.69
C HIS A 90 -8.58 -9.58 6.59
N ASP A 91 -9.06 -10.81 6.82
CA ASP A 91 -9.96 -11.53 5.93
C ASP A 91 -11.42 -11.59 6.46
N ASP A 92 -11.71 -10.92 7.58
CA ASP A 92 -13.05 -10.83 8.16
C ASP A 92 -13.95 -9.83 7.39
N TYR A 93 -14.47 -10.29 6.25
CA TYR A 93 -15.39 -9.54 5.40
C TYR A 93 -16.74 -9.23 6.08
N LEU A 94 -17.12 -9.94 7.15
CA LEU A 94 -18.37 -9.72 7.87
C LEU A 94 -18.29 -8.52 8.82
N ARG A 95 -17.07 -8.14 9.24
CA ARG A 95 -16.83 -7.01 10.15
C ARG A 95 -16.18 -5.82 9.48
N SER A 96 -15.37 -6.04 8.45
CA SER A 96 -14.59 -4.97 7.83
C SER A 96 -15.16 -4.55 6.49
N ARG A 97 -15.55 -3.27 6.40
CA ARG A 97 -15.99 -2.64 5.14
C ARG A 97 -14.81 -2.17 4.27
N PHE A 98 -13.59 -2.37 4.74
CA PHE A 98 -12.33 -2.04 4.09
C PHE A 98 -11.43 -3.28 4.03
N LEU A 99 -10.56 -3.34 3.02
CA LEU A 99 -9.41 -4.23 3.09
C LEU A 99 -8.45 -3.65 4.15
N GLY A 100 -8.12 -4.42 5.18
CA GLY A 100 -7.15 -3.97 6.19
C GLY A 100 -5.72 -4.29 5.76
N ALA A 101 -4.78 -3.37 5.94
CA ALA A 101 -3.35 -3.59 5.76
C ALA A 101 -2.61 -3.07 6.99
N GLU A 102 -2.60 -3.89 8.04
CA GLU A 102 -2.02 -3.51 9.32
C GLU A 102 -0.49 -3.63 9.29
N ILE A 103 0.19 -2.54 9.61
CA ILE A 103 1.65 -2.47 9.63
C ILE A 103 2.15 -2.77 11.03
N CYS A 104 2.99 -3.80 11.18
CA CYS A 104 3.58 -4.19 12.47
C CYS A 104 5.03 -3.70 12.62
N GLN A 105 5.67 -3.20 11.55
CA GLN A 105 7.06 -2.73 11.58
C GLN A 105 7.27 -1.40 10.87
N GLU A 106 7.96 -0.47 11.54
CA GLU A 106 8.16 0.89 11.05
C GLU A 106 8.90 0.94 9.71
N ARG A 107 9.82 -0.01 9.47
CA ARG A 107 10.56 -0.14 8.21
C ARG A 107 9.69 -0.37 6.97
N MET A 108 8.41 -0.73 7.14
CA MET A 108 7.45 -0.87 6.04
C MET A 108 6.83 0.47 5.63
N LEU A 109 6.86 1.47 6.52
CA LEU A 109 6.40 2.84 6.25
C LEU A 109 7.40 3.55 5.33
N THR A 110 7.33 3.21 4.05
CA THR A 110 8.20 3.71 3.00
C THR A 110 7.38 4.40 1.92
N PRO A 111 8.02 5.21 1.06
CA PRO A 111 7.32 5.77 -0.10
C PRO A 111 6.81 4.71 -1.07
N LEU A 112 7.25 3.44 -0.98
CA LEU A 112 6.78 2.39 -1.89
C LEU A 112 5.46 1.75 -1.44
N LEU A 113 5.17 1.76 -0.13
CA LEU A 113 4.03 1.06 0.46
C LEU A 113 2.70 1.51 -0.15
N LEU A 114 2.44 2.81 -0.19
CA LEU A 114 1.17 3.34 -0.70
C LEU A 114 1.00 3.07 -2.19
N GLY A 115 2.10 3.10 -2.96
CA GLY A 115 2.12 2.80 -4.39
C GLY A 115 1.81 1.33 -4.66
N LEU A 116 2.33 0.42 -3.84
CA LEU A 116 1.98 -1.00 -3.88
C LEU A 116 0.50 -1.22 -3.61
N VAL A 117 0.00 -0.64 -2.52
CA VAL A 117 -1.42 -0.74 -2.13
C VAL A 117 -2.30 -0.20 -3.24
N HIS A 118 -2.06 1.04 -3.68
CA HIS A 118 -2.84 1.69 -4.73
C HIS A 118 -2.78 0.94 -6.06
N HIS A 119 -1.58 0.53 -6.52
CA HIS A 119 -1.43 -0.19 -7.77
C HIS A 119 -2.15 -1.54 -7.73
N THR A 120 -2.10 -2.22 -6.58
CA THR A 120 -2.79 -3.50 -6.42
C THR A 120 -4.30 -3.32 -6.52
N ILE A 121 -4.88 -2.40 -5.74
CA ILE A 121 -6.34 -2.21 -5.73
C ILE A 121 -6.89 -1.53 -6.99
N SER A 122 -6.06 -0.80 -7.73
CA SER A 122 -6.46 -0.20 -9.01
C SER A 122 -6.70 -1.24 -10.10
N ASN A 123 -6.12 -2.44 -9.96
CA ASN A 123 -6.20 -3.52 -10.95
C ASN A 123 -7.24 -4.60 -10.60
N ILE A 124 -7.98 -4.44 -9.50
CA ILE A 124 -9.04 -5.35 -9.08
C ILE A 124 -10.40 -4.67 -9.18
N GLU A 125 -11.42 -5.48 -9.41
CA GLU A 125 -12.83 -5.08 -9.33
C GLU A 125 -13.51 -5.93 -8.24
N PRO A 126 -14.46 -5.38 -7.47
CA PRO A 126 -14.92 -3.97 -7.48
C PRO A 126 -13.89 -2.96 -6.93
N ASP A 127 -14.25 -1.67 -6.97
CA ASP A 127 -13.47 -0.58 -6.35
C ASP A 127 -13.37 -0.76 -4.82
N TYR A 128 -12.25 -1.33 -4.36
CA TYR A 128 -11.95 -1.44 -2.93
C TYR A 128 -11.22 -0.22 -2.37
N CYS A 129 -11.41 0.00 -1.07
CA CYS A 129 -10.56 0.85 -0.25
C CYS A 129 -9.73 0.02 0.72
N VAL A 130 -8.48 0.44 0.92
CA VAL A 130 -7.55 -0.18 1.86
C VAL A 130 -7.28 0.76 3.00
N ASP A 131 -7.47 0.30 4.23
CA ASP A 131 -7.00 0.99 5.43
C ASP A 131 -5.60 0.48 5.79
N VAL A 132 -4.59 1.32 5.57
CA VAL A 132 -3.21 1.08 6.03
C VAL A 132 -3.06 1.73 7.40
N CYS A 133 -3.05 0.92 8.45
CA CYS A 133 -3.09 1.39 9.83
C CYS A 133 -2.02 0.69 10.70
N ASN A 134 -1.84 1.15 11.94
CA ASN A 134 -0.98 0.42 12.88
C ASN A 134 -1.69 -0.85 13.34
N SER A 135 -1.01 -2.00 13.29
CA SER A 135 -1.60 -3.24 13.82
C SER A 135 -1.82 -3.06 15.31
N TRP A 136 -3.08 -3.06 15.76
CA TRP A 136 -3.49 -3.20 17.17
C TRP A 136 -2.74 -2.29 18.15
N PHE A 137 -2.25 -1.14 17.70
CA PHE A 137 -1.39 -0.24 18.47
C PHE A 137 -0.05 -0.84 18.94
N VAL A 138 0.41 -1.94 18.33
CA VAL A 138 1.67 -2.62 18.69
C VAL A 138 2.88 -2.15 17.88
N LEU A 139 2.67 -1.31 16.87
CA LEU A 139 3.75 -0.76 16.06
C LEU A 139 4.68 0.08 16.96
N LYS A 140 5.96 -0.29 16.99
CA LYS A 140 7.01 0.46 17.67
C LYS A 140 7.90 1.19 16.69
N THR A 141 8.40 2.35 17.10
CA THR A 141 9.51 3.04 16.45
C THR A 141 10.82 2.25 16.60
N ASP A 142 11.81 2.54 15.78
CA ASP A 142 13.14 1.89 15.81
C ASP A 142 13.85 2.01 17.17
N ASP A 143 13.54 3.05 17.97
CA ASP A 143 14.04 3.25 19.34
C ASP A 143 13.19 2.54 20.42
N GLY A 144 12.10 1.87 20.03
CA GLY A 144 11.28 1.02 20.89
C GLY A 144 10.05 1.70 21.52
N GLU A 145 9.81 2.98 21.22
CA GLU A 145 8.62 3.72 21.64
C GLU A 145 7.37 3.34 20.84
N GLU A 146 6.18 3.62 21.39
CA GLU A 146 4.93 3.39 20.66
C GLU A 146 4.78 4.36 19.49
N TYR A 147 4.52 3.83 18.29
CA TYR A 147 4.30 4.66 17.12
C TYR A 147 2.93 5.35 17.21
N PRO A 148 2.83 6.67 16.97
CA PRO A 148 1.55 7.37 17.05
C PRO A 148 0.51 6.79 16.10
N ASN A 149 -0.74 6.68 16.57
CA ASN A 149 -1.83 6.16 15.76
C ASN A 149 -2.01 6.93 14.45
N PHE A 150 -2.28 6.18 13.38
CA PHE A 150 -2.62 6.69 12.07
C PHE A 150 -3.56 5.74 11.34
N ASP A 151 -4.33 6.29 10.42
CA ASP A 151 -5.13 5.58 9.42
C ASP A 151 -4.82 6.22 8.06
N VAL A 152 -4.37 5.43 7.10
CA VAL A 152 -4.14 5.86 5.71
C VAL A 152 -5.07 5.08 4.81
N ILE A 153 -6.17 5.73 4.42
CA ILE A 153 -7.21 5.14 3.58
C ILE A 153 -6.84 5.38 2.12
N VAL A 154 -6.59 4.32 1.37
CA VAL A 154 -6.19 4.35 -0.04
C VAL A 154 -7.34 3.84 -0.90
N ASP A 155 -7.76 4.63 -1.88
CA ASP A 155 -8.73 4.25 -2.91
C ASP A 155 -8.17 4.52 -4.32
N LYS A 156 -8.88 4.13 -5.39
CA LYS A 156 -8.41 4.31 -6.79
C LYS A 156 -8.19 5.77 -7.23
N ARG A 157 -8.65 6.75 -6.46
CA ARG A 157 -8.72 8.17 -6.84
C ARG A 157 -7.91 9.08 -5.90
N GLN A 158 -7.71 8.69 -4.65
CA GLN A 158 -7.11 9.53 -3.63
C GLN A 158 -6.56 8.72 -2.44
N ILE A 159 -5.84 9.43 -1.57
CA ILE A 159 -5.43 8.95 -0.25
C ILE A 159 -6.00 9.91 0.80
N LEU A 160 -6.68 9.36 1.80
CA LEU A 160 -7.07 10.10 3.00
C LEU A 160 -6.14 9.69 4.12
N ILE A 161 -5.67 10.66 4.90
CA ILE A 161 -4.72 10.39 5.98
C ILE A 161 -5.15 11.09 7.27
N TYR A 162 -5.38 10.28 8.29
CA TYR A 162 -5.45 10.72 9.67
C TYR A 162 -4.16 10.28 10.36
N THR A 163 -3.45 11.21 10.98
CA THR A 163 -2.24 10.88 11.74
C THR A 163 -1.99 11.87 12.86
N LYS A 164 -1.44 11.35 13.97
CA LYS A 164 -0.84 12.17 15.03
C LYS A 164 0.67 12.39 14.82
N SER A 165 1.28 11.71 13.85
CA SER A 165 2.72 11.76 13.55
C SER A 165 3.01 12.69 12.38
N GLU A 166 3.66 13.82 12.65
CA GLU A 166 4.14 14.72 11.59
C GLU A 166 5.22 14.06 10.70
N SER A 167 5.96 13.11 11.26
CA SER A 167 7.03 12.40 10.54
C SER A 167 6.51 11.38 9.53
N LEU A 168 5.25 10.95 9.66
CA LEU A 168 4.65 9.93 8.80
C LEU A 168 4.59 10.37 7.33
N PHE A 169 4.25 11.63 7.07
CA PHE A 169 4.20 12.17 5.69
C PHE A 169 5.54 12.00 4.98
N LYS A 170 6.63 12.33 5.67
CA LYS A 170 7.99 12.20 5.14
C LYS A 170 8.36 10.74 4.88
N LYS A 171 8.01 9.83 5.78
CA LYS A 171 8.24 8.38 5.62
C LYS A 171 7.48 7.79 4.43
N LEU A 172 6.24 8.21 4.22
CA LEU A 172 5.41 7.77 3.11
C LEU A 172 5.69 8.53 1.80
N GLY A 173 6.63 9.48 1.79
CA GLY A 173 6.94 10.29 0.61
C GLY A 173 5.79 11.22 0.16
N ILE A 174 4.89 11.56 1.08
CA ILE A 174 3.79 12.49 0.83
C ILE A 174 4.33 13.91 0.88
N GLN A 175 4.02 14.68 -0.16
CA GLN A 175 4.39 16.09 -0.25
C GLN A 175 3.17 16.95 0.06
N LEU A 176 3.26 17.79 1.08
CA LEU A 176 2.21 18.75 1.44
C LEU A 176 2.47 20.08 0.72
N THR A 177 1.40 20.67 0.19
CA THR A 177 1.37 22.02 -0.36
C THR A 177 1.09 23.04 0.74
N GLU A 178 1.40 24.31 0.48
CA GLU A 178 1.15 25.43 1.42
C GLU A 178 -0.33 25.58 1.82
N ASN A 179 -1.26 25.08 1.00
CA ASN A 179 -2.70 25.12 1.25
C ASN A 179 -3.21 23.92 2.06
N GLY A 180 -2.32 23.12 2.66
CA GLY A 180 -2.67 21.96 3.48
C GLY A 180 -3.16 20.73 2.71
N LYS A 181 -3.09 20.75 1.36
CA LYS A 181 -3.37 19.59 0.51
C LYS A 181 -2.08 18.83 0.23
N GLY A 182 -2.13 17.51 0.09
CA GLY A 182 -0.96 16.72 -0.26
C GLY A 182 -1.05 16.06 -1.64
N PHE A 183 0.08 15.52 -2.08
CA PHE A 183 0.16 14.63 -3.22
C PHE A 183 1.15 13.51 -2.95
N TYR A 184 0.86 12.36 -3.53
CA TYR A 184 1.71 11.18 -3.50
C TYR A 184 1.94 10.73 -4.94
N SER A 185 3.20 10.49 -5.29
CA SER A 185 3.58 10.08 -6.63
C SER A 185 4.43 8.82 -6.59
N TYR A 186 4.16 7.89 -7.49
CA TYR A 186 4.93 6.67 -7.61
C TYR A 186 5.02 6.20 -9.06
N SER A 187 6.03 5.39 -9.37
CA SER A 187 6.17 4.72 -10.67
C SER A 187 5.68 3.27 -10.54
N PRO A 188 4.77 2.79 -11.40
CA PRO A 188 4.38 1.39 -11.48
C PRO A 188 5.58 0.46 -11.70
N ASP A 189 6.62 0.90 -12.41
CA ASP A 189 7.81 0.08 -12.63
C ASP A 189 8.58 -0.15 -11.32
N ALA A 190 8.67 0.88 -10.48
CA ALA A 190 9.27 0.77 -9.15
C ALA A 190 8.43 -0.14 -8.22
N VAL A 191 7.11 -0.07 -8.36
CA VAL A 191 6.16 -0.92 -7.63
C VAL A 191 6.21 -2.38 -8.11
N ASN A 192 6.53 -2.66 -9.36
CA ASN A 192 6.65 -4.04 -9.86
C ASN A 192 8.05 -4.64 -9.67
N ALA A 193 9.04 -3.83 -9.30
CA ALA A 193 10.40 -4.28 -9.06
C ALA A 193 10.56 -4.86 -7.63
N PRO A 194 10.93 -6.15 -7.46
CA PRO A 194 11.22 -6.70 -6.15
C PRO A 194 12.32 -5.89 -5.46
N SER A 195 12.24 -5.68 -4.14
CA SER A 195 13.32 -5.00 -3.42
C SER A 195 14.64 -5.79 -3.56
N ASP A 196 15.78 -5.09 -3.69
CA ASP A 196 17.09 -5.73 -3.83
C ASP A 196 17.43 -6.65 -2.63
N GLY A 197 16.85 -6.36 -1.46
CA GLY A 197 16.93 -7.22 -0.27
C GLY A 197 16.29 -8.61 -0.45
N ALA A 198 15.24 -8.72 -1.28
CA ALA A 198 14.56 -9.98 -1.58
C ALA A 198 15.43 -10.94 -2.39
N ARG A 199 16.18 -10.41 -3.38
CA ARG A 199 17.12 -11.20 -4.21
C ARG A 199 18.32 -11.71 -3.41
N SER A 200 18.84 -10.88 -2.52
CA SER A 200 19.99 -11.23 -1.67
C SER A 200 19.62 -12.34 -0.65
N ARG A 201 18.44 -12.26 -0.02
CA ARG A 201 17.99 -13.26 0.97
C ARG A 201 17.53 -14.59 0.38
N ARG A 202 16.88 -14.62 -0.80
CA ARG A 202 16.62 -15.91 -1.50
C ARG A 202 17.92 -16.66 -1.80
N SER A 203 18.97 -15.93 -2.17
CA SER A 203 20.29 -16.52 -2.40
C SER A 203 20.90 -17.08 -1.10
N ALA A 204 20.68 -16.41 0.03
CA ALA A 204 21.11 -16.89 1.36
C ALA A 204 20.31 -18.13 1.83
N LYS A 205 18.98 -18.10 1.75
CA LYS A 205 18.10 -19.21 2.16
C LYS A 205 18.31 -20.46 1.29
N ARG A 206 18.59 -20.28 -0.01
CA ARG A 206 18.96 -21.38 -0.91
C ARG A 206 20.31 -21.99 -0.50
N ARG A 207 21.31 -21.19 -0.16
CA ARG A 207 22.62 -21.67 0.34
C ARG A 207 22.48 -22.47 1.63
N GLU A 208 21.67 -21.99 2.57
CA GLU A 208 21.40 -22.64 3.86
C GLU A 208 20.73 -24.01 3.67
N SER A 209 19.76 -24.12 2.76
CA SER A 209 19.12 -25.40 2.43
C SER A 209 20.06 -26.43 1.78
N THR A 210 21.02 -25.99 0.96
CA THR A 210 22.07 -26.88 0.41
C THR A 210 23.02 -27.37 1.50
N MET A 211 23.44 -26.49 2.42
CA MET A 211 24.32 -26.90 3.52
C MET A 211 23.66 -27.91 4.47
N ASP A 212 22.37 -27.73 4.76
CA ASP A 212 21.62 -28.66 5.60
C ASP A 212 21.40 -30.02 4.92
N SER A 213 21.27 -30.03 3.58
CA SER A 213 21.20 -31.27 2.80
C SER A 213 22.54 -32.02 2.72
N ASP A 214 23.67 -31.30 2.67
CA ASP A 214 25.00 -31.91 2.64
C ASP A 214 25.42 -32.42 4.03
N ALA A 215 25.05 -31.71 5.10
CA ALA A 215 25.28 -32.15 6.48
C ALA A 215 24.55 -33.45 6.80
N ARG A 216 23.26 -33.58 6.44
CA ARG A 216 22.49 -34.81 6.64
C ARG A 216 22.99 -36.00 5.79
N ARG A 217 23.69 -35.73 4.69
CA ARG A 217 24.26 -36.77 3.81
C ARG A 217 25.59 -37.33 4.33
N LEU A 218 26.27 -36.58 5.19
CA LEU A 218 27.50 -37.03 5.87
C LEU A 218 27.20 -37.91 7.09
N GLU A 219 26.11 -37.65 7.82
CA GLU A 219 25.71 -38.45 8.99
C GLU A 219 25.15 -39.86 8.65
N GLN A 220 24.82 -40.13 7.39
CA GLN A 220 24.34 -41.46 6.96
C GLN A 220 25.45 -42.39 6.43
N LYS A 221 26.72 -42.00 6.53
CA LYS A 221 27.87 -42.77 6.04
C LYS A 221 28.85 -43.23 7.12
N GLU A 222 28.50 -43.11 8.40
CA GLU A 222 29.23 -43.72 9.51
C GLU A 222 28.52 -44.96 10.06
#